data_AF-A0A381PCJ4-F1
#
_entry.id   AF-A0A381PCJ4-F1
#
_cell.length_a   1.000
_cell.length_b   1.000
_cell.length_c   1.000
_cell.angle_alpha   90.00
_cell.angle_beta   90.00
_cell.angle_gamma   90.00
#
_symmetry.space_group_name_H-M   'P 1'
#
loop_
_entity.id
_entity.type
_entity.pdbx_description
1 polymer ?
#
loop_
_entity_poly.entity_id
_entity_poly.type
_entity_poly.pdbx_seq_one_letter_code
_entity_poly.pdbx_strand_id
1 'polypeptide(L)'
;MAEAHTVIAIDGPSGAGKGTVARAVAAKLGYQYVDTGAMYRAVAWKASLEKVAFDDEAGLSKLTERVTFGFENGRTVIDGDDVTEAIRTPEMDVAAAAVAKLPDVRRALVARQRALGECGGLVMEGRDIGTVVFPNATVKIYLDATADERARRRAADPAHASGRGH
;
A
#
# COMPACT_ATOMS: atom_id res chain seq x y z
N MET A 1 -4.60 -20.57 -24.63
CA MET A 1 -5.41 -19.36 -24.36
C MET A 1 -4.58 -18.49 -23.45
N ALA A 2 -4.22 -17.28 -23.85
CA ALA A 2 -3.50 -16.37 -22.97
C ALA A 2 -4.39 -16.12 -21.74
N GLU A 3 -3.92 -16.49 -20.55
CA GLU A 3 -4.62 -16.20 -19.30
C GLU A 3 -4.85 -14.69 -19.24
N ALA A 4 -6.13 -14.29 -19.19
CA ALA A 4 -6.47 -12.88 -19.07
C ALA A 4 -5.76 -12.30 -17.84
N HIS A 5 -5.15 -11.13 -18.01
CA HIS A 5 -4.45 -10.37 -16.98
C HIS A 5 -5.35 -10.18 -15.74
N THR A 6 -5.32 -11.15 -14.82
CA THR A 6 -6.31 -11.21 -13.75
C THR A 6 -5.82 -10.36 -12.59
N VAL A 7 -6.55 -9.26 -12.36
CA VAL A 7 -6.34 -8.36 -11.23
C VAL A 7 -7.54 -8.46 -10.30
N ILE A 8 -7.27 -8.71 -9.02
CA ILE A 8 -8.26 -8.69 -7.94
C ILE A 8 -8.01 -7.44 -7.10
N ALA A 9 -8.96 -6.52 -7.13
CA ALA A 9 -8.95 -5.30 -6.32
C ALA A 9 -9.70 -5.53 -5.00
N ILE A 10 -9.08 -5.18 -3.87
CA ILE A 10 -9.70 -5.26 -2.54
C ILE A 10 -9.65 -3.89 -1.88
N ASP A 11 -10.80 -3.22 -1.81
CA ASP A 11 -10.97 -1.89 -1.26
C ASP A 11 -11.61 -1.91 0.13
N GLY A 12 -11.48 -0.80 0.85
CA GLY A 12 -12.11 -0.61 2.16
C GLY A 12 -11.30 0.28 3.11
N PRO A 13 -11.88 0.68 4.26
CA PRO A 13 -11.20 1.54 5.22
C PRO A 13 -9.99 0.86 5.87
N SER A 14 -9.06 1.66 6.41
CA SER A 14 -7.94 1.11 7.19
C SER A 14 -8.47 0.44 8.46
N GLY A 15 -7.94 -0.75 8.78
CA GLY A 15 -8.43 -1.60 9.87
C GLY A 15 -9.57 -2.56 9.48
N ALA A 16 -10.05 -2.56 8.22
CA ALA A 16 -11.11 -3.49 7.77
C ALA A 16 -10.66 -4.95 7.63
N GLY A 17 -9.36 -5.25 7.76
CA GLY A 17 -8.81 -6.60 7.59
C GLY A 17 -8.44 -6.96 6.15
N LYS A 18 -8.34 -5.96 5.26
CA LYS A 18 -8.01 -6.14 3.83
C LYS A 18 -6.72 -6.91 3.60
N GLY A 19 -5.61 -6.50 4.21
CA GLY A 19 -4.32 -7.18 4.05
C GLY A 19 -4.37 -8.68 4.42
N THR A 20 -5.14 -9.05 5.46
CA THR A 20 -5.33 -10.47 5.83
C THR A 20 -6.05 -11.25 4.73
N VAL A 21 -7.17 -10.71 4.23
CA VAL A 21 -7.95 -11.35 3.15
C VAL A 21 -7.14 -11.39 1.85
N ALA A 22 -6.51 -10.28 1.48
CA ALA A 22 -5.74 -10.14 0.26
C ALA A 22 -4.55 -11.11 0.20
N ARG A 23 -3.79 -11.24 1.31
CA ARG A 23 -2.70 -12.24 1.41
C ARG A 23 -3.22 -13.67 1.27
N ALA A 24 -4.32 -14.01 1.93
CA ALA A 24 -4.89 -15.35 1.86
C ALA A 24 -5.38 -15.69 0.44
N VAL A 25 -6.04 -14.74 -0.24
CA VAL A 25 -6.48 -14.89 -1.63
C VAL A 25 -5.29 -15.05 -2.56
N ALA A 26 -4.28 -14.18 -2.43
CA ALA A 26 -3.08 -14.22 -3.26
C ALA A 26 -2.34 -15.56 -3.12
N ALA A 27 -2.10 -16.01 -1.88
CA ALA A 27 -1.44 -17.28 -1.60
C ALA A 27 -2.21 -18.48 -2.18
N LYS A 28 -3.55 -18.49 -2.06
CA LYS A 28 -4.38 -19.57 -2.59
C LYS A 28 -4.37 -19.64 -4.12
N LEU A 29 -4.23 -18.50 -4.79
CA LEU A 29 -4.25 -18.39 -6.25
C LEU A 29 -2.85 -18.43 -6.88
N GLY A 30 -1.78 -18.38 -6.08
CA GLY A 30 -0.42 -18.21 -6.58
C GLY A 30 -0.16 -16.83 -7.19
N TYR A 31 -0.91 -15.82 -6.75
CA TYR A 31 -0.84 -14.44 -7.25
C TYR A 31 0.12 -13.60 -6.42
N GLN A 32 0.69 -12.56 -7.04
CA GLN A 32 1.42 -11.53 -6.33
C GLN A 32 0.46 -10.71 -5.45
N TYR A 33 0.89 -10.38 -4.25
CA TYR A 33 0.15 -9.52 -3.32
C TYR A 33 0.83 -8.15 -3.21
N VAL A 34 0.04 -7.08 -3.30
CA VAL A 34 0.51 -5.70 -3.12
C VAL A 34 -0.38 -4.93 -2.15
N ASP A 35 0.21 -4.43 -1.05
CA ASP A 35 -0.38 -3.42 -0.16
C ASP A 35 -0.01 -2.02 -0.69
N THR A 36 -0.98 -1.32 -1.28
CA THR A 36 -0.72 0.05 -1.76
C THR A 36 -0.46 1.03 -0.62
N GLY A 37 -1.03 0.80 0.57
CA GLY A 37 -0.74 1.60 1.76
C GLY A 37 0.73 1.51 2.16
N ALA A 38 1.33 0.32 2.03
CA ALA A 38 2.76 0.13 2.26
C ALA A 38 3.61 0.95 1.26
N MET A 39 3.17 1.12 0.01
CA MET A 39 3.87 1.97 -0.96
C MET A 39 3.92 3.43 -0.52
N TYR A 40 2.79 3.99 -0.08
CA TYR A 40 2.75 5.38 0.41
C TYR A 40 3.60 5.55 1.68
N ARG A 41 3.58 4.59 2.60
CA ARG A 41 4.43 4.63 3.80
C ARG A 41 5.91 4.45 3.48
N ALA A 42 6.27 3.64 2.48
CA ALA A 42 7.65 3.50 2.03
C ALA A 42 8.19 4.81 1.41
N VAL A 43 7.38 5.53 0.61
CA VAL A 43 7.73 6.88 0.13
C VAL A 43 7.95 7.83 1.29
N ALA A 44 7.02 7.85 2.26
CA ALA A 44 7.15 8.70 3.45
C ALA A 44 8.40 8.39 4.28
N TRP A 45 8.72 7.10 4.44
CA TRP A 45 9.93 6.64 5.12
C TRP A 45 11.19 7.12 4.38
N LYS A 46 11.25 6.94 3.06
CA LYS A 46 12.41 7.37 2.25
C LYS A 46 12.57 8.88 2.27
N ALA A 47 11.48 9.63 2.18
CA ALA A 47 11.48 11.08 2.30
C ALA A 47 12.00 11.54 3.67
N SER A 48 11.66 10.83 4.75
CA SER A 48 12.20 11.11 6.10
C SER A 48 13.72 10.94 6.16
N LEU A 49 14.25 9.88 5.55
CA LEU A 49 15.69 9.64 5.48
C LEU A 49 16.43 10.68 4.64
N GLU A 50 15.84 11.06 3.49
CA GLU A 50 16.41 12.04 2.57
C GLU A 50 16.11 13.49 2.95
N LYS A 51 15.41 13.70 4.08
CA LYS A 51 14.98 15.01 4.60
C LYS A 51 14.17 15.84 3.59
N VAL A 52 13.35 15.15 2.79
CA VAL A 52 12.36 15.79 1.91
C VAL A 52 11.11 16.09 2.74
N ALA A 53 10.68 17.36 2.74
CA ALA A 53 9.54 17.78 3.54
C ALA A 53 8.22 17.18 3.00
N PHE A 54 7.27 16.85 3.90
CA PHE A 54 6.01 16.21 3.50
C PHE A 54 5.02 17.15 2.80
N ASP A 55 5.31 18.44 2.77
CA ASP A 55 4.61 19.48 2.02
C ASP A 55 5.34 19.90 0.73
N ASP A 56 6.55 19.38 0.48
CA ASP A 56 7.28 19.57 -0.78
C ASP A 56 6.81 18.55 -1.83
N GLU A 57 5.69 18.86 -2.49
CA GLU A 57 5.13 17.99 -3.53
C GLU A 57 6.10 17.72 -4.68
N ALA A 58 6.85 18.74 -5.12
CA ALA A 58 7.78 18.58 -6.23
C ALA A 58 8.96 17.67 -5.85
N GLY A 59 9.52 17.85 -4.65
CA GLY A 59 10.56 16.97 -4.10
C GLY A 59 10.07 15.54 -3.92
N LEU A 60 8.89 15.36 -3.35
CA LEU A 60 8.29 14.04 -3.15
C LEU A 60 7.92 13.35 -4.46
N SER A 61 7.45 14.08 -5.47
CA SER A 61 7.15 13.51 -6.79
C SER A 61 8.44 12.98 -7.44
N LYS A 62 9.52 13.77 -7.42
CA LYS A 62 10.83 13.36 -7.94
C LYS A 62 11.40 12.16 -7.19
N LEU A 63 11.33 12.18 -5.86
CA LEU A 63 11.74 11.04 -5.04
C LEU A 63 10.92 9.80 -5.43
N THR A 64 9.59 9.97 -5.51
CA THR A 64 8.69 8.90 -5.88
C THR A 64 9.05 8.35 -7.25
N GLU A 65 9.27 9.17 -8.28
CA GLU A 65 9.66 8.73 -9.63
C GLU A 65 11.02 8.02 -9.68
N ARG A 66 11.98 8.41 -8.83
CA ARG A 66 13.31 7.79 -8.78
C ARG A 66 13.33 6.44 -8.10
N VAL A 67 12.57 6.26 -7.01
CA VAL A 67 12.68 5.06 -6.17
C VAL A 67 12.21 3.80 -6.88
N THR A 68 12.82 2.68 -6.49
CA THR A 68 12.46 1.34 -6.92
C THR A 68 11.70 0.61 -5.80
N PHE A 69 10.65 -0.12 -6.16
CA PHE A 69 9.86 -0.91 -5.20
C PHE A 69 10.04 -2.41 -5.47
N GLY A 70 10.12 -3.19 -4.39
CA GLY A 70 10.05 -4.65 -4.42
C GLY A 70 8.95 -5.17 -3.51
N PHE A 71 8.19 -6.16 -3.99
CA PHE A 71 7.11 -6.81 -3.24
C PHE A 71 7.23 -8.33 -3.34
N GLU A 72 7.67 -8.97 -2.26
CA GLU A 72 7.85 -10.43 -2.22
C GLU A 72 7.46 -10.99 -0.86
N ASN A 73 6.61 -12.01 -0.84
CA ASN A 73 6.23 -12.74 0.38
C ASN A 73 5.75 -11.83 1.53
N GLY A 74 5.05 -10.74 1.20
CA GLY A 74 4.57 -9.76 2.17
C GLY A 74 5.61 -8.74 2.64
N ARG A 75 6.83 -8.78 2.09
CA ARG A 75 7.85 -7.75 2.29
C ARG A 75 7.62 -6.56 1.37
N THR A 76 7.96 -5.37 1.86
CA THR A 76 8.03 -4.13 1.09
C THR A 76 9.47 -3.65 1.10
N VAL A 77 10.06 -3.55 -0.08
CA VAL A 77 11.44 -3.07 -0.27
C VAL A 77 11.40 -1.76 -1.05
N ILE A 78 12.20 -0.77 -0.64
CA ILE A 78 12.39 0.49 -1.37
C ILE A 78 13.87 0.80 -1.53
N ASP A 79 14.35 0.95 -2.78
CA ASP A 79 15.78 1.13 -3.09
C ASP A 79 16.71 0.08 -2.44
N GLY A 80 16.23 -1.15 -2.30
CA GLY A 80 16.97 -2.25 -1.68
C GLY A 80 16.82 -2.37 -0.15
N ASP A 81 16.24 -1.36 0.50
CA ASP A 81 15.97 -1.39 1.95
C ASP A 81 14.67 -2.16 2.22
N ASP A 82 14.72 -3.23 3.02
CA ASP A 82 13.52 -3.89 3.55
C ASP A 82 12.89 -3.01 4.64
N VAL A 83 11.78 -2.38 4.30
CA VAL A 83 11.10 -1.41 5.17
C VAL A 83 9.85 -1.99 5.82
N THR A 84 9.61 -3.29 5.68
CA THR A 84 8.34 -3.97 6.03
C THR A 84 7.85 -3.66 7.43
N GLU A 85 8.73 -3.67 8.43
CA GLU A 85 8.37 -3.33 9.82
C GLU A 85 8.52 -1.84 10.11
N ALA A 86 9.53 -1.19 9.53
CA ALA A 86 9.81 0.23 9.76
C ALA A 86 8.66 1.16 9.30
N ILE A 87 7.85 0.71 8.33
CA ILE A 87 6.70 1.44 7.83
C ILE A 87 5.40 1.17 8.59
N ARG A 88 5.41 0.33 9.64
CA ARG A 88 4.19 -0.02 10.40
C ARG A 88 4.07 0.75 11.71
N THR A 89 4.37 2.04 11.69
CA THR A 89 4.26 2.90 12.86
C THR A 89 3.12 3.92 12.70
N PRO A 90 2.56 4.44 13.81
CA PRO A 90 1.58 5.53 13.76
C PRO A 90 2.09 6.77 13.02
N GLU A 91 3.37 7.10 13.16
CA GLU A 91 4.01 8.24 12.48
C GLU A 91 4.02 8.04 10.96
N MET A 92 4.31 6.82 10.50
CA MET A 92 4.28 6.48 9.08
C MET A 92 2.86 6.46 8.51
N ASP A 93 1.86 6.06 9.29
CA ASP A 93 0.44 6.18 8.89
C ASP A 93 0.04 7.65 8.66
N VAL A 94 0.46 8.56 9.56
CA VAL A 94 0.20 10.01 9.41
C VAL A 94 0.95 10.57 8.21
N ALA A 95 2.23 10.23 8.05
CA ALA A 95 3.06 10.70 6.96
C ALA A 95 2.53 10.21 5.59
N ALA A 96 2.14 8.94 5.49
CA ALA A 96 1.53 8.41 4.27
C ALA A 96 0.19 9.09 3.93
N ALA A 97 -0.61 9.46 4.93
CA ALA A 97 -1.83 10.22 4.70
C ALA A 97 -1.55 11.65 4.18
N ALA A 98 -0.41 12.27 4.55
CA ALA A 98 0.03 13.53 3.97
C ALA A 98 0.49 13.33 2.52
N VAL A 99 1.37 12.35 2.26
CA VAL A 99 1.87 12.01 0.93
C VAL A 99 0.75 11.66 -0.05
N ALA A 100 -0.26 10.90 0.40
CA ALA A 100 -1.39 10.48 -0.44
C ALA A 100 -2.32 11.63 -0.87
N LYS A 101 -2.24 12.80 -0.22
CA LYS A 101 -3.01 14.00 -0.61
C LYS A 101 -2.36 14.76 -1.76
N LEU A 102 -1.09 14.50 -2.07
CA LEU A 102 -0.32 15.21 -3.09
C LEU A 102 -0.60 14.60 -4.47
N PRO A 103 -1.28 15.32 -5.38
CA PRO A 103 -1.69 14.78 -6.68
C PRO A 103 -0.55 14.18 -7.52
N ASP A 104 0.62 14.81 -7.55
CA ASP A 104 1.74 14.39 -8.38
C ASP A 104 2.35 13.08 -7.87
N VAL A 105 2.51 12.97 -6.55
CA VAL A 105 2.98 11.73 -5.90
C VAL A 105 1.97 10.60 -6.12
N ARG A 106 0.68 10.88 -5.92
CA ARG A 106 -0.39 9.92 -6.14
C ARG A 106 -0.40 9.44 -7.59
N ARG A 107 -0.24 10.32 -8.57
CA ARG A 107 -0.15 9.97 -9.99
C ARG A 107 1.02 9.02 -10.25
N ALA A 108 2.21 9.33 -9.72
CA ALA A 108 3.40 8.50 -9.88
C ALA A 108 3.24 7.10 -9.24
N LEU A 109 2.61 7.01 -8.07
CA LEU A 109 2.33 5.73 -7.42
C LEU A 109 1.26 4.91 -8.16
N VAL A 110 0.18 5.54 -8.64
CA VAL A 110 -0.86 4.86 -9.41
C VAL A 110 -0.31 4.30 -10.72
N ALA A 111 0.58 5.04 -11.40
CA ALA A 111 1.24 4.56 -12.61
C ALA A 111 2.03 3.26 -12.35
N ARG A 112 2.78 3.20 -11.25
CA ARG A 112 3.49 1.98 -10.83
C ARG A 112 2.56 0.84 -10.45
N GLN A 113 1.50 1.14 -9.71
CA GLN A 113 0.51 0.13 -9.33
C GLN A 113 -0.11 -0.52 -10.57
N ARG A 114 -0.42 0.27 -11.60
CA ARG A 114 -0.92 -0.25 -12.88
C ARG A 114 0.09 -1.13 -13.59
N ALA A 115 1.37 -0.72 -13.62
CA ALA A 115 2.44 -1.53 -14.22
C ALA A 115 2.56 -2.92 -13.55
N LEU A 116 2.37 -3.01 -12.23
CA LEU A 116 2.35 -4.31 -11.52
C LEU A 116 1.21 -5.22 -11.97
N GLY A 117 0.12 -4.68 -12.51
CA GLY A 117 -1.02 -5.44 -13.02
C GLY A 117 -0.88 -5.90 -14.47
N GLU A 118 0.13 -5.42 -15.21
CA GLU A 118 0.28 -5.70 -16.65
C GLU A 118 0.55 -7.17 -16.93
N CYS A 119 1.21 -7.90 -16.03
CA CYS A 119 1.45 -9.35 -16.20
C CYS A 119 0.29 -10.22 -15.69
N GLY A 120 -0.75 -9.63 -15.09
CA GLY A 120 -1.81 -10.38 -14.41
C GLY A 120 -1.33 -11.11 -13.15
N GLY A 121 -2.20 -11.93 -12.56
CA GLY A 121 -1.87 -12.68 -11.35
C GLY A 121 -1.61 -11.78 -10.15
N LEU A 122 -2.43 -10.73 -9.98
CA LEU A 122 -2.23 -9.70 -8.95
C LEU A 122 -3.45 -9.59 -8.04
N VAL A 123 -3.20 -9.57 -6.73
CA VAL A 123 -4.15 -9.13 -5.72
C VAL A 123 -3.63 -7.84 -5.11
N MET A 124 -4.36 -6.74 -5.28
CA MET A 124 -3.97 -5.43 -4.78
C MET A 124 -5.03 -4.89 -3.81
N GLU A 125 -4.58 -4.42 -2.64
CA GLU A 125 -5.46 -3.78 -1.66
C GLU A 125 -5.14 -2.31 -1.40
N GLY A 126 -6.20 -1.55 -1.11
CA GLY A 126 -6.13 -0.11 -0.91
C GLY A 126 -7.49 0.51 -0.61
N ARG A 127 -7.66 1.78 -0.97
CA ARG A 127 -8.91 2.53 -0.74
C ARG A 127 -9.75 2.73 -1.99
N ASP A 128 -9.11 2.74 -3.15
CA ASP A 128 -9.67 3.12 -4.45
C ASP A 128 -9.04 2.31 -5.62
N ILE A 129 -8.64 1.07 -5.35
CA ILE A 129 -8.03 0.16 -6.32
C ILE A 129 -9.03 -0.18 -7.42
N GLY A 130 -10.23 -0.61 -7.09
CA GLY A 130 -11.24 -1.03 -8.07
C GLY A 130 -11.95 0.13 -8.79
N THR A 131 -11.76 1.37 -8.32
CA THR A 131 -12.40 2.57 -8.89
C THR A 131 -11.43 3.47 -9.63
N VAL A 132 -10.17 3.60 -9.19
CA VAL A 132 -9.17 4.52 -9.76
C VAL A 132 -8.01 3.78 -10.39
N VAL A 133 -7.40 2.83 -9.67
CA VAL A 133 -6.18 2.16 -10.15
C VAL A 133 -6.50 1.19 -11.28
N PHE A 134 -7.42 0.26 -11.01
CA PHE A 134 -7.89 -0.80 -11.89
C PHE A 134 -9.43 -0.77 -12.02
N PRO A 135 -10.00 0.22 -12.73
CA PRO A 135 -11.44 0.27 -13.00
C PRO A 135 -11.94 -0.93 -13.81
N ASN A 136 -11.05 -1.67 -14.45
CA ASN A 136 -11.37 -2.89 -15.20
C ASN A 136 -10.84 -4.16 -14.52
N ALA A 137 -10.55 -4.13 -13.20
CA ALA A 137 -10.16 -5.32 -12.45
C ALA A 137 -11.19 -6.44 -12.63
N THR A 138 -10.71 -7.67 -12.84
CA THR A 138 -11.54 -8.87 -13.05
C THR A 138 -12.47 -9.12 -11.87
N VAL A 139 -11.98 -8.88 -10.66
CA VAL A 139 -12.76 -9.00 -9.43
C VAL A 139 -12.53 -7.74 -8.59
N LYS A 140 -13.61 -7.17 -8.05
CA LYS A 140 -13.58 -6.04 -7.12
C LYS A 140 -14.33 -6.41 -5.86
N ILE A 141 -13.64 -6.33 -4.72
CA ILE A 141 -14.17 -6.65 -3.40
C ILE A 141 -14.08 -5.38 -2.57
N TYR A 142 -15.15 -5.02 -1.85
CA TYR A 142 -15.11 -3.97 -0.84
C TYR A 142 -15.33 -4.60 0.53
N LEU A 143 -14.37 -4.45 1.44
CA LEU A 143 -14.45 -4.92 2.80
C LEU A 143 -14.82 -3.75 3.72
N ASP A 144 -15.91 -3.91 4.45
CA ASP A 144 -16.35 -2.95 5.45
C ASP A 144 -16.22 -3.55 6.86
N ALA A 145 -16.13 -2.67 7.85
CA ALA A 145 -16.11 -2.99 9.27
C ALA A 145 -16.55 -1.76 10.07
N THR A 146 -17.19 -1.95 11.22
CA THR A 146 -17.60 -0.83 12.10
C THR A 146 -16.40 -0.03 12.60
N ALA A 147 -16.62 1.24 12.98
CA ALA A 147 -15.55 2.10 13.49
C ALA A 147 -14.86 1.50 14.73
N ASP A 148 -15.63 0.94 15.66
CA ASP A 148 -15.14 0.31 16.88
C ASP A 148 -14.28 -0.93 16.55
N GLU A 149 -14.73 -1.77 15.61
CA GLU A 149 -13.96 -2.95 15.20
C GLU A 149 -12.64 -2.55 14.52
N ARG A 150 -12.64 -1.52 13.68
CA ARG A 150 -11.42 -1.00 13.06
C ARG A 150 -10.46 -0.44 14.10
N ALA A 151 -10.96 0.29 15.10
CA ALA A 151 -10.16 0.83 16.18
C ALA A 151 -9.55 -0.29 17.03
N ARG A 152 -10.35 -1.30 17.40
CA ARG A 152 -9.90 -2.49 18.13
C ARG A 152 -8.80 -3.23 17.38
N ARG A 153 -8.98 -3.49 16.08
CA ARG A 153 -7.97 -4.18 15.24
C ARG A 153 -6.67 -3.41 15.14
N ARG A 154 -6.74 -2.08 14.96
CA ARG A 154 -5.53 -1.23 14.93
C ARG A 154 -4.81 -1.23 16.27
N ALA A 155 -5.54 -1.15 17.39
CA ALA A 155 -4.93 -1.20 18.72
C ALA A 155 -4.30 -2.56 19.05
N ALA A 156 -4.80 -3.64 18.45
CA ALA A 156 -4.27 -4.99 18.62
C ALA A 156 -3.10 -5.32 17.66
N ASP A 157 -2.79 -4.43 16.71
CA ASP A 157 -1.64 -4.61 15.81
C ASP A 157 -0.34 -4.43 16.62
N PRO A 158 0.51 -5.46 16.76
CA PRO A 158 1.73 -5.39 17.57
C PRO A 158 2.67 -4.26 17.13
N ALA A 159 2.66 -3.90 15.85
CA ALA A 159 3.47 -2.82 15.30
C ALA A 159 2.97 -1.42 15.74
N HIS A 160 1.68 -1.28 16.07
CA HIS A 160 1.08 -0.06 16.62
C HIS A 160 1.11 -0.01 18.16
N ALA A 161 1.39 -1.13 18.82
CA ALA A 161 1.42 -1.21 20.29
C ALA A 161 2.75 -0.75 20.91
N SER A 162 3.83 -0.68 20.13
CA SER A 162 5.21 -0.39 20.59
C SER A 162 5.54 1.09 20.78
N GLY A 163 4.60 2.03 20.57
CA GLY A 163 4.81 3.46 20.79
C GLY A 163 4.80 3.92 22.26
N ARG A 164 4.82 3.00 23.24
CA ARG A 164 4.97 3.32 24.66
C ARG A 164 6.19 2.62 25.25
N GLY A 165 7.34 3.29 25.19
CA GLY A 165 8.47 2.95 26.04
C GLY A 165 9.85 3.06 25.41
N HIS A 166 10.36 4.29 25.25
CA HIS A 166 11.67 4.69 25.77
C HIS A 166 11.76 6.21 25.84
#